data_AF-A0AAW2A178-F1
#
_entry.id   AF-A0AAW2A178-F1
#
_cell.length_a   1.000
_cell.length_b   1.000
_cell.length_c   1.000
_cell.angle_alpha   90.00
_cell.angle_beta   90.00
_cell.angle_gamma   90.00
#
_symmetry.space_group_name_H-M   'P 1'
#
loop_
_entity.id
_entity.type
_entity.pdbx_description
1 polymer ?
#
loop_
_entity_poly.entity_id
_entity_poly.type
_entity_poly.pdbx_seq_one_letter_code
_entity_poly.pdbx_strand_id
1 'polypeptide(L)'
;MEIHQSAVILLLILSISSFTHGQPPAHIKPRYEKFLKQHYNPDMTVQKCDTVIRANRDFIHSETENGCKKINTFIKANSNDIKAVCGKAGKPYRNMVASTKPFSVVTCKLHSGDTHPNCKYRGVQDTRYIVLACEHGWPVHYDEGIYKPNGS
;
A
#
# COMPACT_ATOMS: atom_id res chain seq x y z
N MET A 1 -22.12 -29.20 41.84
CA MET A 1 -22.16 -28.46 40.56
C MET A 1 -21.24 -27.25 40.69
N GLU A 2 -19.94 -27.42 40.51
CA GLU A 2 -18.95 -26.31 40.62
C GLU A 2 -17.84 -26.45 39.55
N ILE A 3 -17.60 -27.67 39.05
CA ILE A 3 -16.58 -27.94 38.03
C ILE A 3 -17.03 -27.48 36.62
N HIS A 4 -18.35 -27.49 36.33
CA HIS A 4 -18.88 -27.14 35.01
C HIS A 4 -18.83 -25.63 34.70
N GLN A 5 -18.95 -24.74 35.68
CA GLN A 5 -18.89 -23.29 35.44
C GLN A 5 -17.47 -22.83 35.10
N SER A 6 -16.44 -23.37 35.77
CA SER A 6 -15.04 -22.99 35.53
C SER A 6 -14.53 -23.41 34.14
N ALA A 7 -14.92 -24.59 33.65
CA ALA A 7 -14.52 -25.05 32.31
C ALA A 7 -15.17 -24.22 31.18
N VAL A 8 -16.42 -23.80 31.36
CA VAL A 8 -17.14 -22.94 30.40
C VAL A 8 -16.55 -21.52 30.37
N ILE A 9 -16.16 -20.98 31.54
CA ILE A 9 -15.48 -19.68 31.61
C ILE A 9 -14.11 -19.73 30.91
N LEU A 10 -13.34 -20.82 31.09
CA LEU A 10 -12.04 -20.98 30.42
C LEU A 10 -12.16 -21.08 28.89
N LEU A 11 -13.21 -21.75 28.38
CA LEU A 11 -13.50 -21.88 26.95
C LEU A 11 -13.97 -20.56 26.30
N LEU A 12 -14.67 -19.71 27.05
CA LEU A 12 -15.09 -18.37 26.59
C LEU A 12 -13.91 -17.38 26.52
N ILE A 13 -12.90 -17.52 27.38
CA ILE A 13 -11.71 -16.67 27.34
C ILE A 13 -10.78 -17.08 26.17
N LEU A 14 -10.71 -18.38 25.83
CA LEU A 14 -9.93 -18.87 24.69
C LEU A 14 -10.52 -18.47 23.33
N SER A 15 -11.82 -18.22 23.23
CA SER A 15 -12.47 -17.82 21.97
C SER A 15 -12.29 -16.34 21.60
N ILE A 16 -11.74 -15.50 22.51
CA ILE A 16 -11.39 -14.10 22.22
C ILE A 16 -10.03 -13.98 21.53
N SER A 17 -9.23 -15.04 21.51
CA SER A 17 -7.83 -14.98 21.05
C SER A 17 -7.59 -15.18 19.55
N SER A 18 -8.65 -15.17 18.71
CA SER A 18 -8.51 -15.44 17.27
C SER A 18 -9.17 -14.40 16.36
N PHE A 19 -8.86 -13.11 16.55
CA PHE A 19 -9.02 -12.09 15.50
C PHE A 19 -7.89 -11.06 15.53
N THR A 20 -6.63 -11.49 15.45
CA THR A 20 -5.54 -10.60 15.02
C THR A 20 -5.38 -10.61 13.50
N HIS A 21 -6.49 -10.63 12.75
CA HIS A 21 -6.51 -9.95 11.45
C HIS A 21 -6.64 -8.44 11.74
N GLY A 22 -5.58 -7.91 12.37
CA GLY A 22 -5.57 -6.57 12.95
C GLY A 22 -6.02 -5.58 11.89
N GLN A 23 -7.06 -4.82 12.19
CA GLN A 23 -7.50 -3.68 11.39
C GLN A 23 -6.63 -2.47 11.73
N PRO A 24 -6.45 -1.52 10.81
CA PRO A 24 -5.79 -0.27 11.14
C PRO A 24 -6.60 0.49 12.20
N PRO A 25 -5.94 1.23 13.11
CA PRO A 25 -6.65 2.17 13.98
C PRO A 25 -7.57 3.09 13.17
N ALA A 26 -8.70 3.50 13.75
CA ALA A 26 -9.73 4.26 13.02
C ALA A 26 -9.19 5.52 12.31
N HIS A 27 -8.26 6.24 12.95
CA HIS A 27 -7.64 7.43 12.38
C HIS A 27 -6.63 7.13 11.25
N ILE A 28 -6.11 5.90 11.15
CA ILE A 28 -5.16 5.44 10.12
C ILE A 28 -5.89 4.86 8.90
N LYS A 29 -7.05 4.23 9.13
CA LYS A 29 -7.83 3.50 8.13
C LYS A 29 -8.01 4.28 6.81
N PRO A 30 -8.41 5.56 6.79
CA PRO A 30 -8.63 6.28 5.52
C PRO A 30 -7.35 6.40 4.67
N ARG A 31 -6.19 6.60 5.31
CA ARG A 31 -4.91 6.76 4.61
C ARG A 31 -4.35 5.42 4.14
N TYR A 32 -4.53 4.35 4.93
CA TYR A 32 -4.21 2.99 4.50
C TYR A 32 -5.08 2.56 3.31
N GLU A 33 -6.39 2.84 3.34
CA GLU A 33 -7.28 2.55 2.21
C GLU A 33 -6.88 3.36 0.97
N LYS A 34 -6.56 4.65 1.13
CA LYS A 34 -6.01 5.47 0.04
C LYS A 34 -4.73 4.88 -0.52
N PHE A 35 -3.81 4.44 0.34
CA PHE A 35 -2.58 3.76 -0.07
C PHE A 35 -2.89 2.51 -0.91
N LEU A 36 -3.78 1.63 -0.45
CA LEU A 36 -4.15 0.42 -1.19
C LEU A 36 -4.74 0.77 -2.56
N LYS A 37 -5.67 1.71 -2.61
CA LYS A 37 -6.28 2.11 -3.88
C LYS A 37 -5.28 2.71 -4.86
N GLN A 38 -4.27 3.42 -4.37
CA GLN A 38 -3.25 4.04 -5.22
C GLN A 38 -2.11 3.08 -5.59
N HIS A 39 -1.73 2.16 -4.71
CA HIS A 39 -0.45 1.46 -4.80
C HIS A 39 -0.55 -0.07 -4.73
N TYR A 40 -1.72 -0.65 -4.43
CA TYR A 40 -1.90 -2.10 -4.42
C TYR A 40 -2.73 -2.55 -5.62
N ASN A 41 -2.09 -3.29 -6.53
CA ASN A 41 -2.77 -4.00 -7.60
C ASN A 41 -1.89 -5.18 -8.07
N PRO A 42 -2.11 -6.41 -7.56
CA PRO A 42 -1.29 -7.57 -7.90
C PRO A 42 -1.33 -7.91 -9.40
N ASP A 43 -2.44 -7.60 -10.07
CA ASP A 43 -2.70 -7.90 -11.48
C ASP A 43 -2.41 -6.72 -12.42
N MET A 44 -1.65 -5.74 -11.93
CA MET A 44 -1.29 -4.56 -12.71
C MET A 44 -0.39 -4.93 -13.89
N THR A 45 -0.63 -4.27 -15.02
CA THR A 45 0.19 -4.37 -16.23
C THR A 45 0.43 -2.97 -16.79
N VAL A 46 1.47 -2.82 -17.60
CA VAL A 46 1.86 -1.51 -18.16
C VAL A 46 0.77 -0.91 -19.05
N GLN A 47 -0.10 -1.74 -19.66
CA GLN A 47 -1.21 -1.31 -20.51
C GLN A 47 -2.43 -0.82 -19.72
N LYS A 48 -2.55 -1.19 -18.44
CA LYS A 48 -3.71 -0.86 -17.59
C LYS A 48 -3.60 0.49 -16.87
N CYS A 49 -2.48 1.22 -17.01
CA CYS A 49 -2.27 2.50 -16.31
C CYS A 49 -3.43 3.47 -16.49
N ASP A 50 -3.83 3.67 -17.74
CA ASP A 50 -4.94 4.53 -18.14
C ASP A 50 -6.28 4.13 -17.51
N THR A 51 -6.63 2.85 -17.63
CA THR A 51 -7.95 2.36 -17.22
C THR A 51 -8.09 2.32 -15.71
N VAL A 52 -7.04 1.87 -15.01
CA VAL A 52 -7.03 1.79 -13.53
C VAL A 52 -7.03 3.17 -12.90
N ILE A 53 -6.21 4.10 -13.40
CA ILE A 53 -6.12 5.45 -12.83
C ILE A 53 -7.40 6.26 -13.11
N ARG A 54 -7.99 6.14 -14.31
CA ARG A 54 -9.24 6.85 -14.61
C ARG A 54 -10.44 6.33 -13.83
N ALA A 55 -10.46 5.05 -13.48
CA ALA A 55 -11.59 4.44 -12.77
C ALA A 55 -11.77 4.96 -11.33
N ASN A 56 -10.78 5.67 -10.77
CA ASN A 56 -10.84 6.11 -9.38
C ASN A 56 -10.41 7.58 -9.20
N ARG A 57 -11.22 8.35 -8.47
CA ARG A 57 -10.93 9.74 -8.11
C ARG A 57 -9.83 9.90 -7.06
N ASP A 58 -9.44 8.82 -6.37
CA ASP A 58 -8.30 8.86 -5.44
C ASP A 58 -6.97 9.19 -6.13
N PHE A 59 -6.91 9.18 -7.47
CA PHE A 59 -5.75 9.60 -8.25
C PHE A 59 -5.76 11.09 -8.66
N ILE A 60 -6.74 11.87 -8.20
CA ILE A 60 -6.76 13.32 -8.37
C ILE A 60 -5.63 13.94 -7.53
N HIS A 61 -4.78 14.73 -8.17
CA HIS A 61 -3.71 15.48 -7.51
C HIS A 61 -4.23 16.83 -7.02
N SER A 62 -3.80 17.28 -5.83
CA SER A 62 -4.34 18.48 -5.18
C SER A 62 -3.81 19.81 -5.70
N GLU A 63 -2.76 19.79 -6.54
CA GLU A 63 -2.14 21.02 -7.08
C GLU A 63 -3.07 21.76 -8.06
N THR A 64 -4.01 21.06 -8.68
CA THR A 64 -5.06 21.65 -9.52
C THR A 64 -6.36 20.90 -9.29
N GLU A 65 -7.50 21.59 -9.32
CA GLU A 65 -8.80 20.93 -9.24
C GLU A 65 -8.90 19.82 -10.32
N ASN A 66 -9.15 18.58 -9.90
CA ASN A 66 -9.22 17.40 -10.78
C ASN A 66 -7.92 17.09 -11.57
N GLY A 67 -6.75 17.53 -11.10
CA GLY A 67 -5.47 17.33 -11.78
C GLY A 67 -5.03 15.87 -11.89
N CYS A 68 -4.33 15.53 -12.97
CA CYS A 68 -3.70 14.23 -13.14
C CYS A 68 -2.43 14.09 -12.28
N LYS A 69 -2.33 13.02 -11.49
CA LYS A 69 -1.09 12.68 -10.76
C LYS A 69 0.04 12.42 -11.76
N LYS A 70 1.20 13.06 -11.58
CA LYS A 70 2.31 12.96 -12.54
C LYS A 70 2.93 11.57 -12.60
N ILE A 71 3.04 10.89 -11.46
CA ILE A 71 3.60 9.53 -11.35
C ILE A 71 2.76 8.75 -10.35
N ASN A 72 2.44 7.50 -10.67
CA ASN A 72 1.86 6.57 -9.70
C ASN A 72 2.44 5.18 -9.88
N THR A 73 2.96 4.58 -8.81
CA THR A 73 3.47 3.21 -8.85
C THR A 73 2.54 2.21 -8.17
N PHE A 74 2.21 1.13 -8.87
CA PHE A 74 1.49 -0.02 -8.32
C PHE A 74 2.45 -1.15 -7.96
N ILE A 75 2.30 -1.70 -6.76
CA ILE A 75 3.06 -2.83 -6.27
C ILE A 75 2.33 -4.12 -6.64
N LYS A 76 3.03 -5.01 -7.32
CA LYS A 76 2.53 -6.33 -7.75
C LYS A 76 2.95 -7.40 -6.74
N ALA A 77 2.35 -7.36 -5.56
CA ALA A 77 2.58 -8.33 -4.49
C ALA A 77 1.31 -8.51 -3.66
N ASN A 78 1.27 -9.52 -2.78
CA ASN A 78 0.19 -9.63 -1.82
C ASN A 78 0.27 -8.49 -0.77
N SER A 79 -0.88 -8.09 -0.24
CA SER A 79 -0.97 -6.96 0.70
C SER A 79 -0.25 -7.22 2.03
N ASN A 80 -0.13 -8.48 2.45
CA ASN A 80 0.56 -8.87 3.66
C ASN A 80 2.09 -8.64 3.57
N ASP A 81 2.69 -8.91 2.42
CA ASP A 81 4.11 -8.67 2.16
C ASP A 81 4.42 -7.17 2.13
N ILE A 82 3.52 -6.38 1.53
CA ILE A 82 3.62 -4.92 1.54
C ILE A 82 3.52 -4.40 2.98
N LYS A 83 2.53 -4.88 3.75
CA LYS A 83 2.39 -4.52 5.17
C LYS A 83 3.60 -4.93 6.00
N ALA A 84 4.21 -6.08 5.71
CA ALA A 84 5.38 -6.57 6.43
C ALA A 84 6.60 -5.63 6.30
N VAL A 85 6.66 -4.79 5.25
CA VAL A 85 7.67 -3.72 5.14
C VAL A 85 7.57 -2.75 6.31
N CYS A 86 6.37 -2.46 6.82
CA CYS A 86 6.18 -1.62 8.01
C CYS A 86 6.55 -2.32 9.34
N GLY A 87 7.25 -3.44 9.29
CA GLY A 87 7.74 -4.20 10.44
C GLY A 87 8.93 -5.05 10.05
N LYS A 88 8.80 -6.37 10.19
CA LYS A 88 9.92 -7.34 10.08
C LYS A 88 10.63 -7.37 8.71
N ALA A 89 10.01 -6.89 7.64
CA ALA A 89 10.59 -6.93 6.29
C ALA A 89 11.09 -5.56 5.81
N GLY A 90 11.13 -4.56 6.70
CA GLY A 90 11.66 -3.24 6.42
C GLY A 90 12.87 -2.87 7.25
N LYS A 91 13.56 -1.82 6.83
CA LYS A 91 14.63 -1.16 7.58
C LYS A 91 14.43 0.36 7.57
N PRO A 92 14.83 1.07 8.63
CA PRO A 92 14.74 2.53 8.65
C PRO A 92 15.43 3.16 7.45
N TYR A 93 14.77 4.13 6.81
CA TYR A 93 15.32 4.93 5.73
C TYR A 93 14.78 6.36 5.83
N ARG A 94 15.62 7.29 6.30
CA ARG A 94 15.20 8.66 6.68
C ARG A 94 14.04 8.57 7.70
N ASN A 95 12.94 9.27 7.44
CA ASN A 95 11.71 9.24 8.23
C ASN A 95 10.70 8.17 7.72
N MET A 96 11.13 7.24 6.87
CA MET A 96 10.32 6.20 6.23
C MET A 96 10.95 4.82 6.44
N VAL A 97 10.40 3.80 5.78
CA VAL A 97 10.86 2.42 5.87
C VAL A 97 11.13 1.87 4.47
N ALA A 98 12.35 1.43 4.23
CA ALA A 98 12.73 0.77 2.97
C ALA A 98 12.54 -0.74 3.09
N SER A 99 12.05 -1.38 2.02
CA SER A 99 11.97 -2.84 1.98
C SER A 99 13.36 -3.47 2.02
N THR A 100 13.44 -4.67 2.60
CA THR A 100 14.67 -5.49 2.63
C THR A 100 14.82 -6.39 1.42
N LYS A 101 13.74 -6.59 0.66
CA LYS A 101 13.69 -7.33 -0.61
C LYS A 101 13.04 -6.45 -1.69
N PRO A 102 13.40 -6.64 -2.96
CA PRO A 102 12.77 -5.91 -4.05
C PRO A 102 11.35 -6.44 -4.32
N PHE A 103 10.51 -5.58 -4.87
CA PHE A 103 9.14 -5.87 -5.31
C PHE A 103 9.03 -5.64 -6.81
N SER A 104 8.21 -6.46 -7.48
CA SER A 104 7.76 -6.12 -8.84
C SER A 104 6.76 -4.98 -8.76
N VAL A 105 6.96 -3.96 -9.60
CA VAL A 105 6.09 -2.79 -9.64
C VAL A 105 5.78 -2.40 -11.08
N VAL A 106 4.70 -1.63 -11.25
CA VAL A 106 4.38 -0.93 -12.49
C VAL A 106 4.24 0.55 -12.18
N THR A 107 5.16 1.36 -12.70
CA THR A 107 5.11 2.82 -12.60
C THR A 107 4.40 3.40 -13.81
N CYS A 108 3.30 4.11 -13.57
CA CYS A 108 2.55 4.87 -14.56
C CYS A 108 3.02 6.32 -14.53
N LYS A 109 3.62 6.79 -15.62
CA LYS A 109 4.08 8.17 -15.78
C LYS A 109 3.11 8.92 -16.69
N LEU A 110 2.61 10.07 -16.24
CA LEU A 110 1.72 10.90 -17.04
C LEU A 110 2.42 11.26 -18.35
N HIS A 111 1.76 10.96 -19.45
CA HIS A 111 2.22 11.20 -20.80
C HIS A 111 1.53 12.41 -21.43
N SER A 112 0.22 12.54 -21.25
CA SER A 112 -0.57 13.66 -21.76
C SER A 112 -1.88 13.83 -20.98
N GLY A 113 -2.50 15.00 -21.12
CA GLY A 113 -3.71 15.37 -20.40
C GLY A 113 -3.39 15.97 -19.03
N ASP A 114 -4.18 16.97 -18.62
CA ASP A 114 -3.92 17.74 -17.41
C ASP A 114 -4.93 17.46 -16.29
N THR A 115 -6.17 17.12 -16.66
CA THR A 115 -7.27 16.86 -15.73
C THR A 115 -8.01 15.56 -16.06
N HIS A 116 -8.63 14.99 -15.03
CA HIS A 116 -9.51 13.81 -15.16
C HIS A 116 -10.75 14.16 -16.01
N PRO A 117 -11.23 13.26 -16.91
CA PRO A 117 -10.79 11.89 -17.15
C PRO A 117 -9.70 11.74 -18.22
N ASN A 118 -9.09 12.82 -18.69
CA ASN A 118 -8.23 12.81 -19.88
C ASN A 118 -6.78 12.39 -19.61
N CYS A 119 -6.43 12.04 -18.37
CA CYS A 119 -5.08 11.62 -17.98
C CYS A 119 -4.61 10.37 -18.75
N LYS A 120 -3.57 10.47 -19.57
CA LYS A 120 -2.97 9.37 -20.35
C LYS A 120 -1.59 9.06 -19.80
N TYR A 121 -1.24 7.79 -19.62
CA TYR A 121 -0.04 7.34 -18.94
C TYR A 121 0.76 6.36 -19.80
N ARG A 122 2.07 6.35 -19.59
CA ARG A 122 2.97 5.28 -20.04
C ARG A 122 3.36 4.42 -18.84
N GLY A 123 3.08 3.13 -18.90
CA GLY A 123 3.49 2.16 -17.90
C GLY A 123 4.91 1.65 -18.16
N VAL A 124 5.68 1.48 -17.08
CA VAL A 124 6.97 0.79 -17.08
C VAL A 124 6.94 -0.24 -15.96
N GLN A 125 7.37 -1.46 -16.25
CA GLN A 125 7.54 -2.51 -15.25
C GLN A 125 9.00 -2.61 -14.86
N ASP A 126 9.26 -2.68 -13.57
CA ASP A 126 10.59 -2.89 -13.01
C ASP A 126 10.51 -3.68 -11.69
N THR A 127 11.68 -4.00 -11.14
CA THR A 127 11.83 -4.67 -9.85
C THR A 127 12.78 -3.84 -9.01
N ARG A 128 12.28 -3.32 -7.87
CA ARG A 128 13.03 -2.37 -7.04
C ARG A 128 12.67 -2.49 -5.58
N TYR A 129 13.55 -1.98 -4.73
CA TYR A 129 13.23 -1.74 -3.33
C TYR A 129 12.22 -0.59 -3.24
N ILE A 130 11.22 -0.77 -2.38
CA ILE A 130 10.16 0.22 -2.16
C ILE A 130 10.40 0.94 -0.84
N VAL A 131 9.96 2.19 -0.76
CA VAL A 131 10.07 3.01 0.46
C VAL A 131 8.67 3.48 0.83
N LEU A 132 8.26 3.19 2.06
CA LEU A 132 6.91 3.42 2.56
C LEU A 132 6.94 4.29 3.82
N ALA A 133 6.00 5.24 3.96
CA ALA A 133 5.69 5.79 5.27
C ALA A 133 4.75 4.82 5.98
N CYS A 134 5.02 4.57 7.24
CA CYS A 134 4.30 3.59 8.05
C CYS A 134 3.78 4.25 9.32
N GLU A 135 2.54 3.97 9.69
CA GLU A 135 1.97 4.39 10.97
C GLU A 135 1.29 3.22 11.66
N HIS A 136 1.68 2.96 12.92
CA HIS A 136 1.22 1.81 13.69
C HIS A 136 1.35 0.47 12.92
N GLY A 137 2.40 0.33 12.11
CA GLY A 137 2.63 -0.86 11.28
C GLY A 137 1.82 -0.93 9.98
N TRP A 138 1.16 0.15 9.57
CA TRP A 138 0.37 0.22 8.33
C TRP A 138 1.00 1.16 7.31
N PRO A 139 1.09 0.76 6.03
CA PRO A 139 1.60 1.63 4.98
C PRO A 139 0.58 2.71 4.62
N VAL A 140 1.01 3.96 4.62
CA VAL A 140 0.11 5.12 4.38
C VAL A 140 0.58 6.04 3.26
N HIS A 141 1.82 5.85 2.80
CA HIS A 141 2.39 6.60 1.67
C HIS A 141 3.47 5.76 0.97
N TYR A 142 3.56 5.90 -0.35
CA TYR A 142 4.62 5.34 -1.19
C TYR A 142 5.53 6.47 -1.69
N ASP A 143 6.85 6.33 -1.50
CA ASP A 143 7.83 7.23 -2.11
C ASP A 143 8.09 6.82 -3.57
N GLU A 144 7.75 7.70 -4.51
CA GLU A 144 7.97 7.48 -5.94
C GLU A 144 9.47 7.51 -6.33
N GLY A 145 10.32 8.08 -5.47
CA GLY A 145 11.76 8.22 -5.65
C GLY A 145 12.51 6.88 -5.69
N ILE A 146 13.54 6.80 -6.53
CA ILE A 146 14.36 5.58 -6.67
C ILE A 146 15.27 5.44 -5.46
N TYR A 147 15.10 4.34 -4.73
CA TYR A 147 15.99 3.92 -3.65
C TYR A 147 16.88 2.76 -4.10
N LYS A 148 18.19 2.94 -3.94
CA LYS A 148 19.21 1.90 -4.16
C LYS A 148 19.92 1.62 -2.84
N PRO A 149 19.81 0.42 -2.26
CA PRO A 149 20.61 0.08 -1.08
C PRO A 149 22.10 0.14 -1.42
N ASN A 150 22.94 0.52 -0.45
CA ASN A 150 24.39 0.52 -0.63
C ASN A 150 24.87 -0.86 -1.09
N GLY A 151 25.67 -0.89 -2.17
CA GLY A 151 26.19 -2.12 -2.77
C GLY A 151 25.25 -2.84 -3.76
N SER A 152 24.25 -2.14 -4.32
CA SER A 152 23.38 -2.63 -5.42
C SER A 152 23.68 -1.99 -6.76
#